data_AF-A0A420ITI2-F1
#
_entry.id   AF-A0A420ITI2-F1
#
_cell.length_a   1.000
_cell.length_b   1.000
_cell.length_c   1.000
_cell.angle_alpha   90.00
_cell.angle_beta   90.00
_cell.angle_gamma   90.00
#
_symmetry.space_group_name_H-M   'P 1'
#
loop_
_entity.id
_entity.type
_entity.pdbx_description
1 polymer ?
#
loop_
_entity_poly.entity_id
_entity_poly.type
_entity_poly.pdbx_seq_one_letter_code
_entity_poly.pdbx_strand_id
1 'polypeptide(L)'
;MRILKSSEIARRLAQATNDAKNAVSIKKERPKRPEVEHGQQIFIFSHIQKKMVAYSLTRALNNAETLRHIPFNGKKTVPSALRKDLWSPFATITLPEGYGPVGLSILQKLREYRKRHEHEWGDEIAKNPENGYFIAKKRREKKICDQVANSVADIAYVLGRLKKYELEQDEEPTQTKKPTQKRPRKSIIKKPTRSLNFPKPPPGGIGLVGEGKGIPIQIQWRDIQMAEYAESWSENVEHGLLPWSKNNREINDTKKLELSNRNKERKKLFHVRVIKRQVNSEEREEKKKSNPLDTISAVE
;
A
#
# COMPACT_ATOMS: atom_id res chain seq x y z
N MET A 1 -9.54 66.71 -4.96
CA MET A 1 -9.25 65.28 -4.68
C MET A 1 -10.52 64.62 -4.14
N ARG A 2 -11.01 63.53 -4.74
CA ARG A 2 -12.23 62.86 -4.23
C ARG A 2 -11.86 62.03 -3.01
N ILE A 3 -12.31 62.47 -1.83
CA ILE A 3 -12.17 61.73 -0.58
C ILE A 3 -13.16 60.57 -0.64
N LEU A 4 -12.64 59.35 -0.77
CA LEU A 4 -13.46 58.15 -0.78
C LEU A 4 -14.08 57.95 0.60
N LYS A 5 -15.37 57.62 0.64
CA LYS A 5 -16.05 57.27 1.89
C LYS A 5 -15.43 55.98 2.46
N SER A 6 -15.36 55.88 3.79
CA SER A 6 -14.76 54.74 4.50
C SER A 6 -15.33 53.38 4.05
N SER A 7 -16.62 53.34 3.73
CA SER A 7 -17.31 52.15 3.22
C SER A 7 -16.80 51.69 1.84
N GLU A 8 -16.36 52.62 1.00
CA GLU A 8 -15.86 52.33 -0.34
C GLU A 8 -14.42 51.82 -0.30
N ILE A 9 -13.62 52.35 0.64
CA ILE A 9 -12.27 51.84 0.94
C ILE A 9 -12.36 50.40 1.46
N ALA A 10 -13.30 50.12 2.38
CA ALA A 10 -13.52 48.77 2.91
C ALA A 10 -13.94 47.77 1.82
N ARG A 11 -14.81 48.18 0.90
CA ARG A 11 -15.21 47.33 -0.25
C ARG A 11 -14.03 47.03 -1.17
N ARG A 12 -13.22 48.02 -1.52
CA ARG A 12 -12.05 47.83 -2.38
C ARG A 12 -10.99 46.95 -1.72
N LEU A 13 -10.78 47.08 -0.41
CA LEU A 13 -9.90 46.19 0.35
C LEU A 13 -10.43 44.75 0.35
N ALA A 14 -11.74 44.54 0.58
CA ALA A 14 -12.33 43.21 0.54
C ALA A 14 -12.18 42.57 -0.85
N GLN A 15 -12.40 43.33 -1.92
CA GLN A 15 -12.26 42.88 -3.29
C GLN A 15 -10.80 42.53 -3.62
N ALA A 16 -9.85 43.40 -3.28
CA ALA A 16 -8.43 43.14 -3.44
C ALA A 16 -7.94 41.91 -2.66
N THR A 17 -8.48 41.65 -1.45
CA THR A 17 -8.13 40.42 -0.71
C THR A 17 -8.69 39.15 -1.34
N ASN A 18 -9.86 39.21 -1.97
CA ASN A 18 -10.44 38.08 -2.69
C ASN A 18 -9.70 37.83 -4.00
N ASP A 19 -9.33 38.89 -4.71
CA ASP A 19 -8.53 38.80 -5.93
C ASP A 19 -7.14 38.26 -5.64
N ALA A 20 -6.50 38.67 -4.53
CA ALA A 20 -5.24 38.12 -4.07
C ALA A 20 -5.36 36.63 -3.67
N LYS A 21 -6.44 36.22 -2.99
CA LYS A 21 -6.69 34.81 -2.67
C LYS A 21 -6.89 33.96 -3.92
N ASN A 22 -7.60 34.50 -4.91
CA ASN A 22 -7.82 33.81 -6.18
C ASN A 22 -6.54 33.74 -7.03
N ALA A 23 -5.73 34.79 -7.05
CA ALA A 23 -4.44 34.83 -7.74
C ALA A 23 -3.37 33.90 -7.11
N VAL A 24 -3.43 33.71 -5.78
CA VAL A 24 -2.53 32.79 -5.04
C VAL A 24 -3.01 31.34 -5.05
N SER A 25 -4.18 31.05 -5.65
CA SER A 25 -4.61 29.68 -5.95
C SER A 25 -3.83 29.09 -7.13
N ILE A 26 -2.50 29.17 -7.06
CA ILE A 26 -1.60 28.27 -7.77
C ILE A 26 -1.98 26.89 -7.27
N LYS A 27 -2.70 26.12 -8.09
CA LYS A 27 -3.00 24.72 -7.82
C LYS A 27 -1.66 24.06 -7.51
N LYS A 28 -1.37 23.85 -6.23
CA LYS A 28 -0.15 23.20 -5.78
C LYS A 28 -0.21 21.79 -6.35
N GLU A 29 0.44 21.59 -7.50
CA GLU A 29 0.44 20.30 -8.17
C GLU A 29 1.02 19.31 -7.18
N ARG A 30 0.15 18.43 -6.67
CA ARG A 30 0.60 17.37 -5.78
C ARG A 30 1.59 16.57 -6.60
N PRO A 31 2.78 16.23 -6.04
CA PRO A 31 3.74 15.41 -6.77
C PRO A 31 3.00 14.17 -7.28
N LYS A 32 3.01 13.99 -8.61
CA LYS A 32 2.41 12.82 -9.24
C LYS A 32 3.15 11.62 -8.67
N ARG A 33 2.41 10.71 -8.04
CA ARG A 33 2.98 9.44 -7.57
C ARG A 33 3.56 8.71 -8.79
N PRO A 34 4.61 7.90 -8.61
CA PRO A 34 5.08 7.04 -9.69
C PRO A 34 3.88 6.25 -10.23
N GLU A 35 3.70 6.29 -11.54
CA GLU A 35 2.61 5.61 -12.22
C GLU A 35 2.94 4.13 -12.24
N VAL A 36 2.43 3.41 -11.23
CA VAL A 36 2.57 1.95 -11.14
C VAL A 36 1.68 1.33 -12.20
N GLU A 37 2.25 0.43 -12.99
CA GLU A 37 1.51 -0.28 -14.02
C GLU A 37 0.40 -1.12 -13.36
N HIS A 38 -0.79 -1.13 -13.97
CA HIS A 38 -1.89 -1.93 -13.47
C HIS A 38 -1.53 -3.43 -13.51
N GLY A 39 -1.67 -4.12 -12.38
CA GLY A 39 -1.25 -5.52 -12.25
C GLY A 39 0.18 -5.71 -11.74
N GLN A 40 1.02 -4.67 -11.70
CA GLN A 40 2.40 -4.80 -11.18
C GLN A 40 2.44 -5.15 -9.69
N GLN A 41 1.44 -4.69 -8.93
CA GLN A 41 1.30 -4.98 -7.51
C GLN A 41 -0.02 -5.66 -7.22
N ILE A 42 0.03 -6.72 -6.40
CA ILE A 42 -1.14 -7.42 -5.91
C ILE A 42 -1.15 -7.32 -4.39
N PHE A 43 -2.23 -6.77 -3.86
CA PHE A 43 -2.44 -6.61 -2.43
C PHE A 43 -3.38 -7.70 -1.92
N ILE A 44 -2.91 -8.41 -0.90
CA ILE A 44 -3.65 -9.50 -0.27
C ILE A 44 -4.05 -9.02 1.12
N PHE A 45 -5.32 -9.19 1.46
CA PHE A 45 -5.88 -8.84 2.76
C PHE A 45 -6.43 -10.08 3.43
N SER A 46 -6.29 -10.14 4.76
CA SER A 46 -6.91 -11.19 5.56
C SER A 46 -7.87 -10.60 6.57
N HIS A 47 -8.99 -11.28 6.75
CA HIS A 47 -9.95 -10.99 7.80
C HIS A 47 -9.40 -11.52 9.13
N ILE A 48 -9.26 -10.65 10.13
CA ILE A 48 -8.59 -10.96 11.41
C ILE A 48 -9.26 -12.14 12.13
N GLN A 49 -10.60 -12.12 12.26
CA GLN A 49 -11.35 -13.13 13.00
C GLN A 49 -11.70 -14.38 12.19
N LYS A 50 -12.25 -14.21 10.98
CA LYS A 50 -12.75 -15.31 10.14
C LYS A 50 -11.68 -15.97 9.26
N LYS A 51 -10.48 -15.38 9.19
CA LYS A 51 -9.36 -15.86 8.37
C LYS A 51 -9.72 -16.04 6.88
N MET A 52 -10.69 -15.25 6.41
CA MET A 52 -10.99 -15.11 5.00
C MET A 52 -9.90 -14.28 4.34
N VAL A 53 -9.57 -14.60 3.09
CA VAL A 53 -8.58 -13.84 2.31
C VAL A 53 -9.31 -12.91 1.33
N ALA A 54 -8.67 -11.91 0.77
CA ALA A 54 -9.19 -11.08 -0.31
C ALA A 54 -8.03 -10.55 -1.15
N TYR A 55 -8.19 -10.57 -2.47
CA TYR A 55 -7.17 -10.14 -3.42
C TYR A 55 -7.61 -8.85 -4.13
N SER A 56 -6.74 -7.85 -4.18
CA SER A 56 -6.99 -6.58 -4.86
C SER A 56 -5.75 -6.10 -5.61
N LEU A 57 -5.98 -5.38 -6.71
CA LEU A 57 -4.92 -4.66 -7.45
C LEU A 57 -4.56 -3.31 -6.82
N THR A 58 -5.43 -2.82 -5.93
CA THR A 58 -5.28 -1.52 -5.31
C THR A 58 -4.90 -1.66 -3.85
N ARG A 59 -4.08 -0.72 -3.35
CA ARG A 59 -3.62 -0.72 -1.96
C ARG A 59 -4.74 -0.51 -0.95
N ALA A 60 -5.87 0.03 -1.38
CA ALA A 60 -7.08 0.19 -0.57
C ALA A 60 -8.15 -0.79 -1.05
N LEU A 61 -8.75 -1.53 -0.12
CA LEU A 61 -9.72 -2.56 -0.47
C LEU A 61 -11.04 -1.93 -0.96
N ASN A 62 -11.43 -2.21 -2.19
CA ASN A 62 -12.71 -1.75 -2.76
C ASN A 62 -13.84 -2.70 -2.36
N ASN A 63 -14.89 -2.16 -1.74
CA ASN A 63 -16.05 -2.94 -1.29
C ASN A 63 -16.76 -3.67 -2.45
N ALA A 64 -17.03 -2.97 -3.56
CA ALA A 64 -17.82 -3.53 -4.65
C ALA A 64 -17.08 -4.65 -5.40
N GLU A 65 -15.79 -4.45 -5.66
CA GLU A 65 -14.96 -5.45 -6.36
C GLU A 65 -14.72 -6.67 -5.48
N THR A 66 -14.28 -6.45 -4.24
CA THR A 66 -13.87 -7.53 -3.34
C THR A 66 -15.04 -8.46 -2.97
N LEU A 67 -16.22 -7.89 -2.66
CA LEU A 67 -17.38 -8.70 -2.27
C LEU A 67 -17.85 -9.64 -3.40
N ARG A 68 -17.65 -9.28 -4.68
CA ARG A 68 -17.98 -10.15 -5.83
C ARG A 68 -17.11 -11.40 -5.89
N HIS A 69 -15.90 -11.34 -5.33
CA HIS A 69 -14.92 -12.43 -5.37
C HIS A 69 -14.91 -13.26 -4.08
N ILE A 70 -15.76 -12.96 -3.10
CA ILE A 70 -15.91 -13.76 -1.89
C ILE A 70 -17.05 -14.76 -2.11
N PRO A 71 -16.79 -16.09 -2.05
CA PRO A 71 -17.83 -17.10 -2.19
C PRO A 71 -18.85 -17.09 -1.06
N PHE A 72 -20.06 -17.56 -1.36
CA PHE A 72 -21.09 -17.77 -0.35
C PHE A 72 -20.98 -19.18 0.24
N ASN A 73 -20.55 -19.28 1.50
CA ASN A 73 -20.36 -20.56 2.19
C ASN A 73 -21.44 -20.85 3.23
N GLY A 74 -22.50 -20.02 3.28
CA GLY A 74 -23.57 -20.15 4.29
C GLY A 74 -24.02 -18.82 4.88
N LYS A 75 -24.98 -18.87 5.79
CA LYS A 75 -25.60 -17.67 6.37
C LYS A 75 -24.57 -16.88 7.18
N LYS A 76 -24.47 -15.56 6.95
CA LYS A 76 -23.51 -14.64 7.62
C LYS A 76 -22.03 -14.96 7.37
N THR A 77 -21.70 -15.77 6.35
CA THR A 77 -20.30 -16.00 5.96
C THR A 77 -19.76 -14.77 5.25
N VAL A 78 -20.44 -14.32 4.18
CA VAL A 78 -20.16 -13.09 3.44
C VAL A 78 -20.61 -11.86 4.22
N PRO A 79 -19.75 -10.86 4.46
CA PRO A 79 -20.14 -9.60 5.08
C PRO A 79 -20.95 -8.73 4.11
N SER A 80 -21.90 -7.94 4.62
CA SER A 80 -22.65 -6.98 3.80
C SER A 80 -21.78 -5.81 3.30
N ALA A 81 -20.77 -5.44 4.09
CA ALA A 81 -19.79 -4.42 3.75
C ALA A 81 -18.44 -4.74 4.39
N LEU A 82 -17.36 -4.35 3.70
CA LEU A 82 -16.02 -4.47 4.23
C LEU A 82 -15.75 -3.43 5.31
N ARG A 83 -15.46 -3.91 6.51
CA ARG A 83 -15.14 -3.11 7.68
C ARG A 83 -13.64 -2.96 7.84
N LYS A 84 -13.15 -1.71 7.90
CA LYS A 84 -11.71 -1.36 7.96
C LYS A 84 -10.95 -1.95 9.15
N ASP A 85 -11.65 -2.24 10.25
CA ASP A 85 -11.13 -2.81 11.48
C ASP A 85 -10.96 -4.34 11.41
N LEU A 86 -11.75 -5.01 10.57
CA LEU A 86 -11.72 -6.47 10.47
C LEU A 86 -10.75 -6.99 9.40
N TRP A 87 -10.37 -6.14 8.45
CA TRP A 87 -9.50 -6.48 7.34
C TRP A 87 -8.14 -5.83 7.50
N SER A 88 -7.08 -6.62 7.43
CA SER A 88 -5.70 -6.16 7.56
C SER A 88 -4.87 -6.63 6.36
N PRO A 89 -3.90 -5.83 5.87
CA PRO A 89 -3.00 -6.24 4.79
C PRO A 89 -2.20 -7.47 5.23
N PHE A 90 -2.27 -8.54 4.45
CA PHE A 90 -1.68 -9.85 4.74
C PHE A 90 -0.32 -10.00 4.05
N ALA A 91 -0.29 -9.77 2.74
CA ALA A 91 0.91 -9.81 1.94
C ALA A 91 0.77 -8.86 0.74
N THR A 92 1.89 -8.45 0.16
CA THR A 92 1.93 -7.70 -1.10
C THR A 92 2.90 -8.38 -2.04
N ILE A 93 2.44 -8.72 -3.24
CA ILE A 93 3.27 -9.28 -4.31
C ILE A 93 3.64 -8.13 -5.24
N THR A 94 4.94 -7.93 -5.47
CA THR A 94 5.47 -6.91 -6.36
C THR A 94 6.21 -7.58 -7.52
N LEU A 95 5.78 -7.25 -8.73
CA LEU A 95 6.44 -7.64 -9.97
C LEU A 95 7.34 -6.51 -10.48
N PRO A 96 8.37 -6.84 -11.30
CA PRO A 96 9.16 -5.83 -11.99
C PRO A 96 8.31 -5.06 -13.00
N GLU A 97 8.79 -3.87 -13.36
CA GLU A 97 8.12 -2.99 -14.33
C GLU A 97 7.97 -3.67 -15.69
N GLY A 98 6.80 -3.51 -16.34
CA GLY A 98 6.49 -4.13 -17.63
C GLY A 98 5.81 -5.50 -17.55
N TYR A 99 5.54 -6.01 -16.35
CA TYR A 99 4.88 -7.30 -16.11
C TYR A 99 3.47 -7.18 -15.54
N GLY A 100 2.80 -6.04 -15.74
CA GLY A 100 1.40 -5.84 -15.36
C GLY A 100 0.45 -6.96 -15.82
N PRO A 101 0.49 -7.39 -17.10
CA PRO A 101 -0.36 -8.47 -17.61
C PRO A 101 -0.18 -9.80 -16.87
N VAL A 102 1.06 -10.16 -16.53
CA VAL A 102 1.36 -11.40 -15.78
C VAL A 102 0.76 -11.32 -14.38
N GLY A 103 0.82 -10.15 -13.74
CA GLY A 103 0.16 -9.93 -12.46
C GLY A 103 -1.37 -10.06 -12.51
N LEU A 104 -2.01 -9.65 -13.61
CA LEU A 104 -3.44 -9.89 -13.82
C LEU A 104 -3.74 -11.38 -13.96
N SER A 105 -2.93 -12.12 -14.72
CA SER A 105 -3.01 -13.58 -14.84
C SER A 105 -2.84 -14.29 -13.49
N ILE A 106 -1.87 -13.85 -12.66
CA ILE A 106 -1.66 -14.35 -11.29
C ILE A 106 -2.91 -14.10 -10.44
N LEU A 107 -3.42 -12.86 -10.43
CA LEU A 107 -4.59 -12.50 -9.65
C LEU A 107 -5.81 -13.33 -10.03
N GLN A 108 -6.04 -13.52 -11.34
CA GLN A 108 -7.12 -14.35 -11.84
C GLN A 108 -6.98 -15.78 -11.29
N LYS A 109 -5.80 -16.38 -11.37
CA LYS A 109 -5.56 -17.74 -10.89
C LYS A 109 -5.73 -17.87 -9.38
N LEU A 110 -5.24 -16.92 -8.59
CA LEU A 110 -5.45 -16.91 -7.13
C LEU A 110 -6.93 -16.84 -6.75
N ARG A 111 -7.74 -16.07 -7.50
CA ARG A 111 -9.19 -16.00 -7.30
C ARG A 111 -9.89 -17.31 -7.71
N GLU A 112 -9.44 -17.94 -8.78
CA GLU A 112 -9.93 -19.27 -9.22
C GLU A 112 -9.61 -20.36 -8.18
N TYR A 113 -8.36 -20.44 -7.69
CA TYR A 113 -7.96 -21.42 -6.68
C TYR A 113 -8.73 -21.25 -5.38
N ARG A 114 -8.89 -20.02 -4.90
CA ARG A 114 -9.72 -19.75 -3.73
C ARG A 114 -11.16 -20.25 -3.91
N LYS A 115 -11.78 -19.96 -5.04
CA LYS A 115 -13.15 -20.42 -5.32
C LYS A 115 -13.21 -21.95 -5.26
N ARG A 116 -12.20 -22.62 -5.81
CA ARG A 116 -12.07 -24.08 -5.80
C ARG A 116 -11.96 -24.63 -4.38
N HIS A 117 -11.06 -24.09 -3.54
CA HIS A 117 -10.90 -24.50 -2.13
C HIS A 117 -12.18 -24.38 -1.31
N GLU A 118 -13.01 -23.38 -1.60
CA GLU A 118 -14.26 -23.16 -0.88
C GLU A 118 -15.43 -24.06 -1.38
N HIS A 119 -15.36 -24.59 -2.62
CA HIS A 119 -16.43 -25.41 -3.22
C HIS A 119 -16.10 -26.91 -3.29
N GLU A 120 -14.85 -27.26 -3.58
CA GLU A 120 -14.37 -28.62 -3.81
C GLU A 120 -13.56 -29.11 -2.60
N TRP A 121 -14.17 -29.08 -1.42
CA TRP A 121 -13.56 -29.64 -0.22
C TRP A 121 -13.92 -31.11 -0.04
N GLY A 122 -12.96 -31.91 0.42
CA GLY A 122 -13.14 -33.33 0.71
C GLY A 122 -13.81 -33.61 2.05
N ASP A 123 -13.91 -34.90 2.35
CA ASP A 123 -14.46 -35.41 3.61
C ASP A 123 -13.69 -34.92 4.85
N GLU A 124 -12.44 -34.48 4.68
CA GLU A 124 -11.57 -33.89 5.71
C GLU A 124 -12.13 -32.64 6.39
N ILE A 125 -12.90 -31.82 5.66
CA ILE A 125 -13.59 -30.64 6.22
C ILE A 125 -14.97 -31.01 6.78
N ALA A 126 -15.58 -32.07 6.23
CA ALA A 126 -16.93 -32.50 6.55
C ALA A 126 -17.01 -33.32 7.84
N LYS A 127 -16.02 -34.21 8.05
CA LYS A 127 -15.97 -35.21 9.11
C LYS A 127 -14.87 -34.86 10.10
N ASN A 128 -15.08 -35.21 11.36
CA ASN A 128 -14.01 -35.14 12.35
C ASN A 128 -13.12 -36.38 12.20
N PRO A 129 -11.78 -36.22 12.21
CA PRO A 129 -10.87 -37.34 12.04
C PRO A 129 -10.92 -38.33 13.21
N GLU A 130 -11.21 -37.85 14.43
CA GLU A 130 -11.19 -38.68 15.64
C GLU A 130 -12.39 -39.63 15.76
N ASN A 131 -13.56 -39.21 15.30
CA ASN A 131 -14.81 -39.94 15.55
C ASN A 131 -15.59 -40.29 14.27
N GLY A 132 -15.14 -39.86 13.09
CA GLY A 132 -15.78 -40.13 11.80
C GLY A 132 -17.14 -39.45 11.58
N TYR A 133 -17.70 -38.77 12.59
CA TYR A 133 -18.98 -38.09 12.49
C TYR A 133 -18.86 -36.74 11.78
N PHE A 134 -19.97 -36.34 11.15
CA PHE A 134 -20.08 -35.05 10.50
C PHE A 134 -19.98 -33.89 11.50
N ILE A 135 -19.18 -32.88 11.13
CA ILE A 135 -19.05 -31.63 11.87
C ILE A 135 -20.34 -30.83 11.75
N ALA A 136 -20.77 -30.24 12.86
CA ALA A 136 -21.90 -29.31 12.89
C ALA A 136 -21.72 -28.18 11.86
N LYS A 137 -22.80 -27.85 11.13
CA LYS A 137 -22.81 -26.89 10.02
C LYS A 137 -22.04 -25.60 10.32
N LYS A 138 -22.26 -24.98 11.47
CA LYS A 138 -21.59 -23.72 11.88
C LYS A 138 -20.07 -23.85 12.03
N ARG A 139 -19.59 -24.99 12.54
CA ARG A 139 -18.13 -25.25 12.64
C ARG A 139 -17.53 -25.52 11.27
N ARG A 140 -18.27 -26.24 10.42
CA ARG A 140 -17.88 -26.49 9.02
C ARG A 140 -17.77 -25.20 8.22
N GLU A 141 -18.78 -24.33 8.30
CA GLU A 141 -18.77 -22.98 7.69
C GLU A 141 -17.53 -22.18 8.12
N LYS A 142 -17.17 -22.22 9.41
CA LYS A 142 -15.96 -21.55 9.90
C LYS A 142 -14.68 -22.16 9.33
N LYS A 143 -14.58 -23.49 9.24
CA LYS A 143 -13.43 -24.17 8.61
C LYS A 143 -13.30 -23.80 7.14
N ILE A 144 -14.40 -23.80 6.38
CA ILE A 144 -14.40 -23.42 4.96
C ILE A 144 -14.00 -21.95 4.78
N CYS A 145 -14.36 -21.05 5.70
CA CYS A 145 -13.93 -19.65 5.62
C CYS A 145 -12.45 -19.41 5.95
N ASP A 146 -11.78 -20.35 6.62
CA ASP A 146 -10.36 -20.22 7.00
C ASP A 146 -9.49 -20.60 5.80
N GLN A 147 -9.05 -19.59 5.06
CA GLN A 147 -8.37 -19.76 3.78
C GLN A 147 -6.96 -19.16 3.79
N VAL A 148 -6.43 -18.74 4.95
CA VAL A 148 -5.10 -18.10 5.03
C VAL A 148 -4.01 -19.08 4.60
N ALA A 149 -3.96 -20.28 5.19
CA ALA A 149 -2.94 -21.28 4.84
C ALA A 149 -3.04 -21.69 3.36
N ASN A 150 -4.26 -22.03 2.91
CA ASN A 150 -4.52 -22.38 1.51
C ASN A 150 -4.09 -21.28 0.54
N SER A 151 -4.35 -20.00 0.88
CA SER A 151 -3.92 -18.89 0.03
C SER A 151 -2.41 -18.77 -0.10
N VAL A 152 -1.65 -19.10 0.95
CA VAL A 152 -0.18 -19.08 0.89
C VAL A 152 0.33 -20.20 -0.01
N ALA A 153 -0.23 -21.40 0.14
CA ALA A 153 0.07 -22.53 -0.74
C ALA A 153 -0.28 -22.22 -2.20
N ASP A 154 -1.43 -21.59 -2.46
CA ASP A 154 -1.84 -21.15 -3.80
C ASP A 154 -0.87 -20.13 -4.40
N ILE A 155 -0.40 -19.17 -3.59
CA ILE A 155 0.60 -18.19 -4.00
C ILE A 155 1.89 -18.90 -4.39
N ALA A 156 2.41 -19.78 -3.54
CA ALA A 156 3.63 -20.53 -3.83
C ALA A 156 3.48 -21.34 -5.13
N TYR A 157 2.35 -22.03 -5.31
CA TYR A 157 2.06 -22.83 -6.49
C TYR A 157 1.95 -21.99 -7.77
N VAL A 158 1.21 -20.87 -7.72
CA VAL A 158 1.02 -19.96 -8.86
C VAL A 158 2.34 -19.31 -9.28
N LEU A 159 3.15 -18.88 -8.32
CA LEU A 159 4.45 -18.27 -8.59
C LEU A 159 5.49 -19.31 -9.03
N GLY A 160 5.38 -20.54 -8.53
CA GLY A 160 6.21 -21.67 -8.97
C GLY A 160 6.04 -22.01 -10.45
N ARG A 161 4.85 -21.77 -11.03
CA ARG A 161 4.63 -21.91 -12.49
C ARG A 161 5.44 -20.93 -13.33
N LEU A 162 5.95 -19.85 -12.72
CA LEU A 162 6.81 -18.85 -13.36
C LEU A 162 8.30 -19.21 -13.24
N LYS A 163 8.66 -20.32 -12.58
CA LYS A 163 10.05 -20.77 -12.48
C LYS A 163 10.66 -20.92 -13.88
N LYS A 164 11.93 -20.52 -14.00
CA LYS A 164 12.73 -20.78 -15.20
C LYS A 164 12.94 -22.29 -15.28
N TYR A 165 12.54 -22.92 -16.37
CA TYR A 165 13.02 -24.27 -16.66
C TYR A 165 14.51 -24.14 -17.02
N GLU A 166 15.40 -24.64 -16.16
CA GLU A 166 16.69 -25.12 -16.64
C GLU A 166 16.32 -26.23 -17.63
N LEU A 167 16.65 -26.06 -18.91
CA LEU A 167 16.61 -27.18 -19.84
C LEU A 167 17.67 -28.16 -19.32
N GLU A 168 17.25 -29.32 -18.81
CA GLU A 168 18.14 -30.46 -18.70
C GLU A 168 18.77 -30.68 -20.08
N GLN A 169 20.09 -30.52 -20.15
CA GLN A 169 20.89 -30.82 -21.32
C GLN A 169 20.98 -32.34 -21.44
N ASP A 170 20.05 -32.94 -22.18
CA ASP A 170 20.30 -34.25 -22.78
C ASP A 170 21.00 -34.05 -24.14
N GLU A 171 22.01 -34.88 -24.38
CA GLU A 171 23.11 -34.66 -25.32
C GLU A 171 22.74 -34.49 -26.81
N GLU A 172 23.52 -33.66 -27.50
CA GLU A 172 23.57 -33.50 -28.96
C GLU A 172 24.02 -34.78 -29.69
N PRO A 173 23.66 -34.95 -30.98
CA PRO A 173 24.72 -34.76 -31.98
C PRO A 173 24.28 -33.98 -33.24
N THR A 174 24.90 -32.81 -33.41
CA THR A 174 25.64 -32.30 -34.59
C THR A 174 25.09 -32.67 -35.98
N GLN A 175 24.69 -31.65 -36.77
CA GLN A 175 25.11 -31.50 -38.17
C GLN A 175 24.86 -30.09 -38.76
N THR A 176 25.95 -29.31 -38.81
CA THR A 176 26.41 -28.38 -39.86
C THR A 176 25.42 -27.67 -40.82
N LYS A 177 25.51 -26.33 -40.89
CA LYS A 177 25.58 -25.55 -42.16
C LYS A 177 26.03 -24.08 -41.97
N LYS A 178 27.28 -23.85 -42.42
CA LYS A 178 28.03 -22.71 -43.01
C LYS A 178 27.63 -21.22 -42.84
N PRO A 179 28.63 -20.29 -42.93
CA PRO A 179 28.53 -18.90 -42.47
C PRO A 179 28.24 -17.89 -43.60
N THR A 180 27.72 -16.70 -43.26
CA THR A 180 27.79 -15.53 -44.16
C THR A 180 28.06 -14.25 -43.38
N GLN A 181 28.96 -13.44 -43.92
CA GLN A 181 29.69 -12.34 -43.27
C GLN A 181 29.04 -10.95 -43.46
N LYS A 182 29.18 -10.13 -42.39
CA LYS A 182 29.44 -8.66 -42.32
C LYS A 182 28.39 -7.64 -42.81
N ARG A 183 28.06 -6.69 -41.91
CA ARG A 183 28.70 -5.34 -41.85
C ARG A 183 28.34 -4.55 -40.58
N PRO A 184 29.21 -3.62 -40.13
CA PRO A 184 29.07 -2.91 -38.86
C PRO A 184 28.32 -1.57 -39.03
N ARG A 185 27.56 -1.15 -38.01
CA ARG A 185 27.14 0.26 -37.88
C ARG A 185 27.43 0.80 -36.49
N LYS A 186 28.01 2.00 -36.52
CA LYS A 186 28.66 2.76 -35.45
C LYS A 186 27.69 3.25 -34.37
N SER A 187 28.23 3.24 -33.16
CA SER A 187 28.00 4.10 -31.98
C SER A 187 26.93 5.20 -32.04
N ILE A 188 25.98 5.16 -31.10
CA ILE A 188 25.40 6.35 -30.47
C ILE A 188 25.40 6.15 -28.93
N ILE A 189 25.66 7.25 -28.24
CA ILE A 189 26.15 7.40 -26.87
C ILE A 189 25.04 7.23 -25.80
N LYS A 190 25.40 6.45 -24.76
CA LYS A 190 24.96 6.36 -23.34
C LYS A 190 23.71 7.11 -22.82
N LYS A 191 22.86 6.34 -22.11
CA LYS A 191 22.35 6.64 -20.74
C LYS A 191 22.41 5.36 -19.88
N PRO A 192 22.76 5.39 -18.59
CA PRO A 192 22.81 4.20 -17.76
C PRO A 192 21.48 4.02 -17.02
N THR A 193 20.50 3.41 -17.67
CA THR A 193 19.38 2.77 -16.97
C THR A 193 19.63 1.29 -17.05
N ARG A 194 20.12 0.71 -15.95
CA ARG A 194 20.29 -0.73 -15.78
C ARG A 194 18.90 -1.36 -15.55
N SER A 195 17.99 -1.20 -16.51
CA SER A 195 16.80 -2.04 -16.60
C SER A 195 17.31 -3.39 -17.09
N LEU A 196 17.24 -4.41 -16.23
CA LEU A 196 17.40 -5.79 -16.68
C LEU A 196 16.38 -6.01 -17.81
N ASN A 197 16.87 -6.19 -19.04
CA ASN A 197 16.04 -6.36 -20.23
C ASN A 197 15.36 -7.73 -20.15
N PHE A 198 14.26 -7.82 -19.42
CA PHE A 198 13.44 -9.01 -19.46
C PHE A 198 12.48 -8.91 -20.66
N PRO A 199 12.30 -10.01 -21.42
CA PRO A 199 11.41 -10.00 -22.58
C PRO A 199 9.98 -9.69 -22.13
N LYS A 200 9.34 -8.70 -22.76
CA LYS A 200 7.93 -8.39 -22.54
C LYS A 200 7.09 -9.65 -22.76
N PRO A 201 6.13 -9.96 -21.88
CA PRO A 201 5.30 -11.14 -22.05
C PRO A 201 4.53 -11.05 -23.37
N PRO A 202 4.31 -12.19 -24.06
CA PRO A 202 3.52 -12.21 -25.28
C PRO A 202 2.10 -11.68 -24.98
N PRO A 203 1.53 -10.81 -25.82
CA PRO A 203 0.18 -10.31 -25.62
C PRO A 203 -0.84 -11.43 -25.84
N GLY A 204 -1.61 -11.79 -24.81
CA GLY A 204 -2.89 -12.50 -24.98
C GLY A 204 -2.91 -14.00 -24.68
N GLY A 205 -2.00 -14.53 -23.86
CA GLY A 205 -2.14 -15.89 -23.34
C GLY A 205 -3.08 -15.94 -22.13
N ILE A 206 -4.26 -16.55 -22.26
CA ILE A 206 -5.08 -16.86 -21.08
C ILE A 206 -4.40 -18.04 -20.35
N GLY A 207 -3.45 -17.74 -19.47
CA GLY A 207 -2.79 -18.74 -18.63
C GLY A 207 -1.31 -18.46 -18.36
N LEU A 208 -0.86 -18.77 -17.15
CA LEU A 208 0.53 -18.60 -16.70
C LEU A 208 1.55 -19.48 -17.43
N VAL A 209 1.12 -20.35 -18.35
CA VAL A 209 2.02 -21.25 -19.07
C VAL A 209 2.70 -20.48 -20.19
N GLY A 210 3.98 -20.17 -20.02
CA GLY A 210 4.78 -19.47 -21.04
C GLY A 210 4.93 -17.98 -20.81
N GLU A 211 4.08 -17.37 -20.00
CA GLU A 211 4.19 -15.96 -19.62
C GLU A 211 5.17 -15.80 -18.46
N GLY A 212 6.14 -14.89 -18.59
CA GLY A 212 6.93 -14.44 -17.44
C GLY A 212 7.88 -15.46 -16.80
N LYS A 213 8.42 -16.38 -17.59
CA LYS A 213 9.42 -17.35 -17.11
C LYS A 213 10.65 -16.67 -16.51
N GLY A 214 11.02 -17.04 -15.30
CA GLY A 214 12.22 -16.58 -14.61
C GLY A 214 12.15 -15.14 -14.08
N ILE A 215 10.95 -14.57 -13.95
CA ILE A 215 10.78 -13.24 -13.36
C ILE A 215 11.09 -13.31 -11.85
N PRO A 216 11.95 -12.42 -11.33
CA PRO A 216 12.11 -12.24 -9.88
C PRO A 216 10.87 -11.56 -9.30
N ILE A 217 10.26 -12.16 -8.28
CA ILE A 217 9.01 -11.68 -7.68
C ILE A 217 9.25 -11.45 -6.19
N GLN A 218 8.88 -10.29 -5.70
CA GLN A 218 9.04 -9.93 -4.30
C GLN A 218 7.72 -10.07 -3.55
N ILE A 219 7.71 -10.84 -2.47
CA ILE A 219 6.56 -10.98 -1.58
C ILE A 219 6.89 -10.35 -0.24
N GLN A 220 6.11 -9.34 0.12
CA GLN A 220 6.21 -8.66 1.40
C GLN A 220 5.10 -9.14 2.34
N TRP A 221 5.48 -9.85 3.41
CA TRP A 221 4.56 -10.44 4.36
C TRP A 221 4.32 -9.54 5.57
N ARG A 222 3.11 -9.55 6.13
CA ARG A 222 2.87 -8.96 7.46
C ARG A 222 3.77 -9.61 8.52
N ASP A 223 3.90 -10.93 8.44
CA ASP A 223 4.69 -11.77 9.34
C ASP A 223 5.39 -12.84 8.49
N ILE A 224 6.70 -12.98 8.67
CA ILE A 224 7.53 -13.88 7.88
C ILE A 224 7.13 -15.35 8.09
N GLN A 225 6.62 -15.69 9.28
CA GLN A 225 6.19 -17.05 9.62
C GLN A 225 5.02 -17.52 8.76
N MET A 226 4.26 -16.60 8.17
CA MET A 226 3.18 -16.94 7.26
C MET A 226 3.70 -17.64 5.99
N ALA A 227 4.96 -17.41 5.60
CA ALA A 227 5.55 -18.08 4.44
C ALA A 227 5.72 -19.60 4.64
N GLU A 228 5.76 -20.07 5.89
CA GLU A 228 5.92 -21.49 6.25
C GLU A 228 4.66 -22.32 5.96
N TYR A 229 3.51 -21.70 5.69
CA TYR A 229 2.32 -22.44 5.28
C TYR A 229 2.45 -23.11 3.91
N ALA A 230 3.41 -22.70 3.09
CA ALA A 230 3.76 -23.42 1.87
C ALA A 230 4.96 -24.34 2.13
N GLU A 231 4.88 -25.57 1.64
CA GLU A 231 5.93 -26.59 1.80
C GLU A 231 7.23 -26.20 1.08
N SER A 232 7.12 -25.57 -0.09
CA SER A 232 8.26 -25.13 -0.88
C SER A 232 7.95 -23.85 -1.66
N TRP A 233 9.01 -23.09 -1.94
CA TRP A 233 8.97 -21.88 -2.73
C TRP A 233 9.92 -22.00 -3.91
N SER A 234 9.56 -21.38 -5.03
CA SER A 234 10.43 -21.33 -6.19
C SER A 234 11.56 -20.31 -6.02
N GLU A 235 12.72 -20.59 -6.61
CA GLU A 235 13.94 -19.78 -6.48
C GLU A 235 13.80 -18.33 -6.98
N ASN A 236 12.80 -18.06 -7.82
CA ASN A 236 12.52 -16.74 -8.35
C ASN A 236 11.71 -15.85 -7.37
N VAL A 237 11.36 -16.36 -6.19
CA VAL A 237 10.57 -15.63 -5.19
C VAL A 237 11.48 -15.15 -4.06
N GLU A 238 11.50 -13.84 -3.85
CA GLU A 238 12.16 -13.20 -2.72
C GLU A 238 11.13 -12.85 -1.65
N HIS A 239 11.43 -13.21 -0.40
CA HIS A 239 10.59 -12.89 0.75
C HIS A 239 11.11 -11.66 1.50
N GLY A 240 10.20 -10.80 1.93
CA GLY A 240 10.49 -9.65 2.77
C GLY A 240 9.38 -9.37 3.78
N LEU A 241 9.65 -8.46 4.70
CA LEU A 241 8.65 -7.94 5.62
C LEU A 241 7.93 -6.73 5.01
N LEU A 242 6.62 -6.67 5.22
CA LEU A 242 5.79 -5.56 4.80
C LEU A 242 6.16 -4.30 5.60
N PRO A 243 6.55 -3.19 4.96
CA PRO A 243 6.92 -1.98 5.67
C PRO A 243 5.69 -1.37 6.33
N TRP A 244 5.50 -1.62 7.63
CA TRP A 244 4.43 -1.00 8.40
C TRP A 244 4.70 0.49 8.59
N SER A 245 4.16 1.32 7.70
CA SER A 245 3.93 2.72 8.03
C SER A 245 2.74 2.78 9.01
N LYS A 246 2.91 3.40 10.18
CA LYS A 246 1.80 3.63 11.13
C LYS A 246 0.63 4.26 10.35
N ASN A 247 -0.46 3.51 10.17
CA ASN A 247 -1.68 3.83 9.40
C ASN A 247 -1.67 3.60 7.87
N ASN A 248 -0.75 2.83 7.29
CA ASN A 248 -0.65 2.60 5.83
C ASN A 248 -0.59 3.89 4.98
N ARG A 249 -0.46 5.06 5.60
CA ARG A 249 -0.14 6.30 4.92
C ARG A 249 1.38 6.30 4.83
N GLU A 250 1.91 6.26 3.62
CA GLU A 250 3.30 6.65 3.41
C GLU A 250 3.49 7.95 4.16
N ILE A 251 4.29 7.90 5.22
CA ILE A 251 4.79 9.10 5.84
C ILE A 251 5.80 9.57 4.82
N ASN A 252 5.36 10.39 3.84
CA ASN A 252 6.30 11.09 2.99
C ASN A 252 7.27 11.78 3.96
N ASP A 253 8.58 11.51 3.85
CA ASP A 253 9.58 12.06 4.78
C ASP A 253 9.48 13.60 4.87
N THR A 254 8.99 14.22 3.79
CA THR A 254 8.60 15.63 3.73
C THR A 254 7.55 16.02 4.76
N LYS A 255 6.48 15.23 4.94
CA LYS A 255 5.46 15.48 5.97
C LYS A 255 5.98 15.28 7.39
N LYS A 256 6.91 14.34 7.58
CA LYS A 256 7.57 14.12 8.89
C LYS A 256 8.43 15.34 9.26
N LEU A 257 9.17 15.86 8.29
CA LEU A 257 9.96 17.09 8.44
C LEU A 257 9.07 18.32 8.65
N GLU A 258 7.97 18.47 7.90
CA GLU A 258 7.00 19.54 8.09
C GLU A 258 6.35 19.50 9.49
N LEU A 259 5.93 18.32 9.96
CA LEU A 259 5.40 18.13 11.31
C LEU A 259 6.43 18.48 12.40
N SER A 260 7.69 18.10 12.18
CA SER A 260 8.81 18.43 13.07
C SER A 260 9.05 19.95 13.11
N ASN A 261 9.09 20.61 11.95
CA ASN A 261 9.27 22.05 11.84
C ASN A 261 8.11 22.82 12.48
N ARG A 262 6.87 22.39 12.23
CA ARG A 262 5.66 22.98 12.82
C ARG A 262 5.61 22.79 14.34
N ASN A 263 6.10 21.66 14.86
CA ASN A 263 6.25 21.46 16.30
C ASN A 263 7.36 22.34 16.90
N LYS A 264 8.48 22.55 16.19
CA LYS A 264 9.53 23.51 16.61
C LYS A 264 8.98 24.94 16.65
N GLU A 265 8.21 25.35 15.65
CA GLU A 265 7.54 26.66 15.63
C GLU A 265 6.56 26.82 16.78
N ARG A 266 5.73 25.80 17.07
CA ARG A 266 4.83 25.84 18.24
C ARG A 266 5.59 25.98 19.56
N LYS A 267 6.72 25.29 19.71
CA LYS A 267 7.59 25.43 20.89
C LYS A 267 8.17 26.85 21.00
N LYS A 268 8.67 27.41 19.90
CA LYS A 268 9.13 28.81 19.86
C LYS A 268 8.02 29.79 20.23
N LEU A 269 6.83 29.63 19.65
CA LEU A 269 5.68 30.49 19.91
C LEU A 269 5.22 30.41 21.37
N PHE A 270 5.27 29.22 21.97
CA PHE A 270 4.99 29.02 23.38
C PHE A 270 6.02 29.75 24.25
N HIS A 271 7.30 29.62 23.94
CA HIS A 271 8.37 30.29 24.67
C HIS A 271 8.26 31.82 24.60
N VAL A 272 7.96 32.36 23.41
CA VAL A 272 7.69 33.79 23.23
C VAL A 272 6.49 34.26 24.05
N ARG A 273 5.41 33.45 24.13
CA ARG A 273 4.26 33.77 24.99
C ARG A 273 4.60 33.76 26.48
N VAL A 274 5.48 32.87 26.92
CA VAL A 274 5.95 32.83 28.32
C VAL A 274 6.75 34.09 28.62
N ILE A 275 7.72 34.43 27.78
CA ILE A 275 8.54 35.65 27.94
C ILE A 275 7.65 36.90 27.97
N LYS A 276 6.68 37.01 27.06
CA LYS A 276 5.77 38.16 27.00
C LYS A 276 4.86 38.28 28.23
N ARG A 277 4.53 37.16 28.89
CA ARG A 277 3.82 37.18 30.18
C ARG A 277 4.73 37.66 31.30
N GLN A 278 5.99 37.24 31.33
CA GLN A 278 7.00 37.65 32.31
C GLN A 278 7.23 39.18 32.27
N VAL A 279 7.44 39.72 31.06
CA VAL A 279 7.63 41.17 30.85
C VAL A 279 6.39 41.96 31.27
N ASN A 280 5.18 41.46 30.94
CA ASN A 280 3.95 42.12 31.38
C ASN A 280 3.72 42.06 32.90
N SER A 281 4.24 41.03 33.60
CA SER A 281 4.20 41.01 35.07
C SER A 281 5.20 41.97 35.68
N GLU A 282 6.40 42.07 35.13
CA GLU A 282 7.44 43.01 35.58
C GLU A 282 7.00 44.47 35.37
N GLU A 283 6.44 44.82 34.20
CA GLU A 283 5.85 46.16 33.96
C GLU A 283 4.70 46.47 34.92
N ARG A 284 3.92 45.47 35.36
CA ARG A 284 2.85 45.66 36.34
C ARG A 284 3.39 45.87 37.75
N GLU A 285 4.51 45.25 38.10
CA GLU A 285 5.18 45.47 39.38
C GLU A 285 5.92 46.81 39.43
N GLU A 286 6.56 47.23 38.33
CA GLU A 286 7.15 48.56 38.22
C GLU A 286 6.09 49.66 38.30
N LYS A 287 4.94 49.50 37.64
CA LYS A 287 3.81 50.44 37.76
C LYS A 287 3.19 50.49 39.16
N LYS A 288 3.30 49.40 39.94
CA LYS A 288 2.92 49.41 41.36
C LYS A 288 3.95 50.11 42.24
N LYS A 289 5.24 50.02 41.92
CA LYS A 289 6.32 50.73 42.62
C LYS A 289 6.39 52.22 42.27
N SER A 290 5.91 52.63 41.10
CA SER A 290 5.90 54.03 40.64
C SER A 290 4.64 54.82 41.01
N ASN A 291 3.70 54.25 41.78
CA ASN A 291 2.54 54.97 42.33
C ASN A 291 2.81 55.31 43.82
N PRO A 292 3.21 56.56 44.16
CA PRO A 292 3.43 56.97 45.54
C PRO A 292 2.14 57.59 46.08
N LEU A 293 1.21 56.76 46.54
CA LEU A 293 0.10 57.19 47.40
C LEU A 293 -0.20 56.05 48.38
N ASP A 294 0.67 55.91 49.39
CA ASP A 294 0.34 55.39 50.71
C ASP A 294 1.45 55.80 51.70
N THR A 295 1.59 57.12 51.85
CA THR A 295 2.14 57.74 53.06
C THR A 295 1.43 59.07 53.23
N ILE A 296 0.36 59.08 54.02
CA ILE A 296 0.03 60.07 55.06
C ILE A 296 -1.18 59.52 55.83
N SER A 297 -1.06 59.53 57.16
CA SER A 297 -2.10 59.47 58.19
C SER A 297 -2.15 58.21 59.06
N ALA A 298 -1.28 58.15 60.07
CA ALA A 298 -1.65 57.80 61.45
C ALA A 298 -0.53 58.23 62.42
N VAL A 299 -0.47 59.53 62.71
CA VAL A 299 0.01 60.07 63.98
C VAL A 299 -1.13 60.92 64.52
N GLU A 300 -1.96 60.30 65.36
CA GLU A 300 -2.49 60.76 66.65
C GLU A 300 -3.44 59.70 67.21
#